data_AF-A0AAV6HBH9-F1
#
_entry.id   AF-A0AAV6HBH9-F1
#
_cell.length_a   1.000
_cell.length_b   1.000
_cell.length_c   1.000
_cell.angle_alpha   90.00
_cell.angle_beta   90.00
_cell.angle_gamma   90.00
#
_symmetry.space_group_name_H-M   'P 1'
#
loop_
_entity.id
_entity.type
_entity.pdbx_description
1 polymer ?
#
loop_
_entity_poly.entity_id
_entity_poly.type
_entity_poly.pdbx_seq_one_letter_code
_entity_poly.pdbx_strand_id
1 'polypeptide(L)' 'MATGGTDKGFKLVTPDHVVEYNEGDVTLRCHLSPETSAVAMEIRWFRETDCIYLYKNGHVIEGRGYSMRAE' A
#
# COMPACT_ATOMS: atom_id res chain seq x y z
N MET A 1 -12.71 29.81 -12.89
CA MET A 1 -11.79 29.14 -11.95
C MET A 1 -11.98 27.64 -12.14
N ALA A 2 -11.06 26.98 -12.84
CA ALA A 2 -11.00 25.52 -12.90
C ALA A 2 -9.53 25.19 -12.74
N THR A 3 -9.19 24.67 -11.57
CA THR A 3 -7.83 24.26 -11.20
C THR A 3 -7.40 23.15 -12.15
N GLY A 4 -6.41 23.43 -13.00
CA GLY A 4 -5.71 22.39 -13.76
C GLY A 4 -5.01 21.48 -12.78
N GLY A 5 -5.61 20.32 -12.50
CA GLY A 5 -4.94 19.25 -11.78
C GLY A 5 -3.86 18.66 -12.68
N THR A 6 -2.61 19.03 -12.46
CA THR A 6 -1.47 18.34 -13.05
C THR A 6 -1.41 16.94 -12.42
N ASP A 7 -1.91 15.94 -13.13
CA ASP A 7 -1.71 14.54 -12.75
C ASP A 7 -0.22 14.22 -12.96
N LYS A 8 0.58 14.43 -11.91
CA LYS A 8 1.95 13.96 -11.89
C LYS A 8 1.88 12.45 -11.70
N GLY A 9 1.86 11.72 -12.82
CA GLY A 9 1.82 10.27 -12.81
C GLY A 9 2.98 9.70 -11.99
N PHE A 10 2.65 8.98 -10.93
CA PHE A 10 3.60 8.20 -10.12
C PHE A 10 3.42 6.71 -10.43
N LYS A 11 4.47 5.94 -10.23
CA LYS A 11 4.43 4.47 -10.31
C LYS A 11 4.75 3.89 -8.94
N LEU A 12 3.99 2.88 -8.52
CA LEU A 12 4.34 2.06 -7.38
C LEU A 12 5.31 0.98 -7.86
N VAL A 13 6.54 1.02 -7.34
CA VAL A 13 7.57 0.01 -7.62
C VAL A 13 7.54 -1.01 -6.48
N THR A 14 7.25 -2.26 -6.84
CA THR A 14 7.26 -3.41 -5.93
C THR A 14 8.55 -4.22 -6.13
N PRO A 15 8.89 -5.12 -5.20
CA PRO A 15 9.94 -6.11 -5.45
C PRO A 15 9.65 -6.89 -6.74
N ASP A 16 10.69 -7.22 -7.48
CA ASP A 16 10.67 -7.97 -8.73
C ASP A 16 10.69 -9.50 -8.54
N HIS A 17 10.84 -9.95 -7.29
CA HIS A 17 10.90 -11.34 -6.90
C HIS A 17 9.77 -11.72 -5.95
N VAL A 18 9.40 -13.00 -5.99
CA VAL A 18 8.51 -13.60 -5.00
C VAL A 18 9.21 -13.56 -3.64
N VAL A 19 8.55 -12.98 -2.65
CA VAL A 19 9.04 -13.02 -1.28
C VAL A 19 8.53 -14.30 -0.64
N GLU A 20 9.40 -15.30 -0.57
CA GLU A 20 9.13 -16.54 0.16
C GLU A 20 9.35 -16.32 1.65
N TYR A 21 8.42 -16.80 2.45
CA TYR A 21 8.47 -16.62 3.89
C TYR A 21 7.87 -17.83 4.61
N ASN A 22 8.63 -18.40 5.55
CA ASN A 22 8.30 -19.69 6.15
C ASN A 22 7.59 -19.57 7.52
N GLU A 23 7.97 -18.61 8.39
CA GLU A 23 7.39 -18.46 9.73
C GLU A 23 7.70 -17.09 10.36
N GLY A 24 6.71 -16.38 10.92
CA GLY A 24 6.80 -14.99 11.44
C GLY A 24 6.21 -13.89 10.52
N ASP A 25 6.84 -12.70 10.46
CA ASP A 25 6.40 -11.54 9.66
C ASP A 25 7.30 -11.21 8.46
N VAL A 26 6.66 -10.79 7.37
CA VAL A 26 7.31 -10.39 6.13
C VAL A 26 7.03 -8.91 5.84
N THR A 27 8.07 -8.15 5.51
CA THR A 27 7.93 -6.73 5.11
C THR A 27 8.12 -6.58 3.61
N LEU A 28 7.04 -6.23 2.90
CA LEU A 28 7.08 -5.92 1.48
C LEU A 28 7.42 -4.43 1.28
N ARG A 29 8.65 -4.16 0.82
CA ARG A 29 9.09 -2.78 0.56
C ARG A 29 8.62 -2.32 -0.81
N CYS A 30 7.79 -1.29 -0.83
CA CYS A 30 7.35 -0.62 -2.06
C CYS A 30 7.71 0.87 -1.98
N HIS A 31 7.98 1.50 -3.11
CA HIS A 31 8.27 2.93 -3.18
C HIS A 31 7.62 3.58 -4.39
N LEU A 32 7.41 4.89 -4.31
CA LEU A 32 6.89 5.69 -5.41
C LEU A 32 8.06 6.18 -6.26
N SER A 33 7.91 6.05 -7.58
CA SER A 33 8.84 6.62 -8.55
C SER A 33 8.10 7.60 -9.47
N PRO A 34 8.56 8.86 -9.60
CA PRO A 34 9.69 9.46 -8.88
C PRO A 34 9.41 9.61 -7.38
N GLU A 35 10.46 9.78 -6.58
CA GLU A 35 10.33 9.94 -5.12
C GLU A 35 9.34 11.06 -4.80
N THR A 36 8.21 10.67 -4.22
CA THR A 36 7.06 11.54 -3.96
C THR A 36 6.49 11.17 -2.59
N SER A 37 5.97 12.16 -1.88
CA SER A 37 5.33 11.93 -0.58
C SER A 37 4.07 11.06 -0.73
N ALA A 38 4.08 9.90 -0.06
CA ALA A 38 2.92 9.03 0.06
C ALA A 38 2.02 9.41 1.26
N VAL A 39 2.36 10.45 2.03
CA VAL A 39 1.70 10.76 3.32
C VAL A 39 0.21 11.04 3.18
N ALA A 40 -0.19 11.71 2.09
CA ALA A 40 -1.59 12.02 1.81
C ALA A 40 -2.28 10.95 0.94
N MET A 41 -1.57 9.88 0.57
CA MET A 41 -2.09 8.83 -0.29
C MET A 41 -2.81 7.75 0.51
N GLU A 42 -3.75 7.09 -0.16
CA GLU A 42 -4.40 5.90 0.34
C GLU A 42 -3.62 4.67 -0.13
N ILE A 43 -3.29 3.76 0.79
CA ILE A 43 -2.56 2.52 0.48
C ILE A 43 -3.51 1.34 0.71
N ARG A 44 -3.70 0.50 -0.31
CA ARG A 44 -4.52 -0.71 -0.24
C ARG A 44 -3.68 -1.93 -0.58
N TRP A 45 -3.78 -2.97 0.23
CA TRP A 45 -3.25 -4.28 -0.08
C TRP A 45 -4.40 -5.21 -0.46
N PHE A 46 -4.20 -5.90 -1.56
CA PHE A 46 -5.15 -6.87 -2.08
C PHE A 46 -4.53 -8.26 -2.08
N ARG A 47 -5.33 -9.25 -1.68
CA ARG A 47 -5.10 -10.65 -2.02
C ARG A 47 -6.02 -10.97 -3.18
N GLU A 48 -5.45 -11.12 -4.38
CA GLU A 48 -6.21 -11.28 -5.63
C GLU A 48 -7.19 -10.11 -5.84
N THR A 49 -8.46 -10.28 -5.46
CA THR A 49 -9.51 -9.26 -5.57
C THR A 49 -9.97 -8.72 -4.21
N ASP A 50 -9.59 -9.37 -3.11
CA ASP A 50 -10.01 -9.01 -1.76
C ASP A 50 -9.09 -7.96 -1.16
N CYS A 51 -9.65 -6.83 -0.72
CA CYS A 51 -8.91 -5.82 0.04
C CYS A 51 -8.69 -6.32 1.47
N ILE A 52 -7.45 -6.67 1.80
CA ILE A 52 -7.07 -7.24 3.10
C ILE A 52 -6.52 -6.20 4.06
N TYR A 53 -6.06 -5.05 3.56
CA TYR A 53 -5.52 -3.97 4.38
C TYR A 53 -5.70 -2.63 3.68
N LEU A 54 -6.14 -1.62 4.42
CA LEU A 54 -6.27 -0.25 3.95
C LEU A 54 -5.67 0.72 4.97
N TYR A 55 -4.73 1.55 4.50
CA TYR A 55 -4.23 2.69 5.23
C TYR A 55 -4.74 3.98 4.60
N LYS A 56 -5.45 4.79 5.39
CA LYS A 56 -6.00 6.07 4.94
C LYS A 56 -6.00 7.07 6.09
N ASN A 57 -5.44 8.26 5.87
CA ASN A 57 -5.48 9.36 6.85
C ASN A 57 -4.96 8.94 8.24
N GLY A 58 -3.88 8.15 8.31
CA GLY A 58 -3.34 7.66 9.58
C GLY A 58 -4.13 6.53 10.23
N HIS A 59 -5.23 6.08 9.63
CA HIS A 59 -6.06 4.99 10.13
C HIS A 59 -5.83 3.73 9.32
N VAL A 60 -5.77 2.60 10.02
CA VAL A 60 -5.67 1.26 9.46
C VAL A 60 -7.03 0.58 9.55
N ILE A 61 -7.46 -0.03 8.45
CA ILE A 61 -8.65 -0.86 8.37
C ILE A 61 -8.23 -2.21 7.81
N GLU A 62 -8.35 -3.25 8.62
CA GLU A 62 -8.00 -4.62 8.24
C GLU A 62 -9.23 -5.37 7.71
N GLY A 63 -9.04 -6.17 6.66
CA GLY A 63 -10.08 -7.02 6.09
C GLY A 63 -10.49 -8.13 7.07
N ARG A 64 -11.71 -8.67 6.90
CA ARG A 64 -12.20 -9.78 7.75
C ARG A 64 -11.25 -10.98 7.65
N GLY A 65 -10.73 -11.43 8.80
CA GLY A 65 -9.77 -12.55 8.88
C GLY A 65 -8.30 -12.13 8.82
N TYR A 66 -8.02 -10.83 8.65
CA TYR A 66 -6.68 -10.25 8.69
C TYR A 66 -6.49 -9.31 9.89
N SER A 67 -7.50 -9.24 10.76
CA SER A 67 -7.60 -8.33 11.92
C SER A 67 -6.69 -8.67 13.11
N MET A 68 -5.63 -9.45 12.89
CA MET A 68 -4.85 -10.06 13.96
C MET A 68 -3.38 -10.12 13.56
N ARG A 69 -2.75 -8.94 13.34
CA ARG A 69 -1.29 -8.81 13.19
C ARG A 69 -0.75 -7.37 13.21
N ALA A 70 -1.49 -6.42 13.76
CA ALA A 70 -0.99 -5.07 14.00
C ALA A 70 -0.64 -4.90 15.49
N GLU A 71 0.39 -5.60 15.95
CA GLU A 71 1.16 -5.22 17.17
C GLU A 71 2.64 -5.07 16.81
#